data_AF-A0A316PYP0-F1
#
_entry.id   AF-A0A316PYP0-F1
#
_cell.length_a   1.000
_cell.length_b   1.000
_cell.length_c   1.000
_cell.angle_alpha   90.00
_cell.angle_beta   90.00
_cell.angle_gamma   90.00
#
_symmetry.space_group_name_H-M   'P 1'
#
loop_
_entity.id
_entity.type
_entity.pdbx_description
1 polymer ?
#
loop_
_entity_poly.entity_id
_entity_poly.type
_entity_poly.pdbx_seq_one_letter_code
_entity_poly.pdbx_strand_id
1 'polypeptide(L)'
;MHKGSIRICTDGSNGKRVPDSNWLPETAYSHAGKPLDAYTVPYIVLPAYPKNNTGYRLGDSALLINHDTGMSVMCVIGEVGWEKNGWGEVSIAAIWDTGNPGHMTANHALGLSKNYEIILYPGVRYDWGD
;
A
#
# COMPACT_ATOMS: atom_id res chain seq x y z
N MET A 1 -4.85 13.09 0.81
CA MET A 1 -5.72 12.26 1.66
C MET A 1 -6.63 11.44 0.75
N HIS A 2 -6.81 10.16 1.05
CA HIS A 2 -7.82 9.30 0.42
C HIS A 2 -8.77 8.78 1.49
N LYS A 3 -10.07 8.70 1.21
CA LYS A 3 -11.06 8.07 2.08
C LYS A 3 -12.01 7.22 1.23
N GLY A 4 -12.18 5.95 1.57
CA GLY A 4 -13.05 5.06 0.81
C GLY A 4 -12.57 3.62 0.76
N SER A 5 -12.98 2.90 -0.29
CA SER A 5 -12.48 1.57 -0.59
C SER A 5 -10.97 1.57 -0.83
N ILE A 6 -10.35 0.43 -0.56
CA ILE A 6 -8.97 0.15 -0.92
C ILE A 6 -8.88 -1.04 -1.86
N ARG A 7 -7.79 -1.06 -2.63
CA ARG A 7 -7.33 -2.17 -3.46
C ARG A 7 -6.07 -2.74 -2.82
N ILE A 8 -5.77 -3.98 -3.19
CA ILE A 8 -4.63 -4.72 -2.67
C ILE A 8 -3.63 -4.88 -3.81
N CYS A 9 -2.43 -4.39 -3.57
CA CYS A 9 -1.25 -4.60 -4.39
C CYS A 9 -0.47 -5.80 -3.85
N THR A 10 0.00 -6.63 -4.78
CA THR A 10 0.74 -7.87 -4.49
C THR A 10 2.17 -7.84 -5.04
N ASP A 11 2.59 -6.70 -5.59
CA ASP A 11 3.92 -6.49 -6.15
C ASP A 11 5.01 -6.60 -5.08
N GLY A 12 6.17 -7.15 -5.45
CA GLY A 12 7.26 -7.45 -4.52
C GLY A 12 7.03 -8.71 -3.67
N SER A 13 5.85 -9.34 -3.76
CA SER A 13 5.63 -10.65 -3.14
C SER A 13 6.34 -11.78 -3.91
N ASN A 14 6.18 -13.03 -3.45
CA ASN A 14 6.63 -14.21 -4.19
C ASN A 14 5.51 -14.89 -5.00
N GLY A 15 4.31 -14.30 -5.05
CA GLY A 15 3.14 -14.82 -5.77
C GLY A 15 2.54 -16.12 -5.23
N LYS A 16 3.04 -16.69 -4.11
CA LYS A 16 2.61 -18.01 -3.63
C LYS A 16 1.45 -17.99 -2.65
N ARG A 17 1.27 -16.90 -1.89
CA ARG A 17 0.27 -16.85 -0.81
C ARG A 17 -1.05 -16.32 -1.35
N VAL A 18 -1.04 -15.13 -1.91
CA VAL A 18 -2.23 -14.46 -2.46
C VAL A 18 -2.24 -14.61 -3.98
N PRO A 19 -3.24 -15.31 -4.55
CA PRO A 19 -3.35 -15.44 -6.00
C PRO A 19 -3.59 -14.09 -6.67
N ASP A 20 -2.67 -13.71 -7.55
CA ASP A 20 -2.79 -12.59 -8.47
C ASP A 20 -2.12 -13.01 -9.77
N SER A 21 -2.71 -12.74 -10.92
CA SER A 21 -2.11 -13.06 -12.23
C SER A 21 -1.21 -11.95 -12.75
N ASN A 22 -1.29 -10.76 -12.14
CA ASN A 22 -0.66 -9.53 -12.64
C ASN A 22 0.40 -8.97 -11.68
N TRP A 23 0.76 -9.72 -10.64
CA TRP A 23 1.81 -9.31 -9.70
C TRP A 23 3.16 -9.25 -10.40
N LEU A 24 4.00 -8.31 -9.94
CA LEU A 24 5.39 -8.19 -10.31
C LEU A 24 6.30 -8.56 -9.14
N PRO A 25 7.48 -9.16 -9.38
CA PRO A 25 8.40 -9.56 -8.32
C PRO A 25 9.14 -8.40 -7.65
N GLU A 26 9.02 -7.19 -8.19
CA GLU A 26 9.73 -6.02 -7.71
C GLU A 26 8.73 -4.90 -7.47
N THR A 27 8.98 -4.12 -6.42
CA THR A 27 8.31 -2.85 -6.19
C THR A 27 9.11 -1.69 -6.79
N ALA A 28 8.45 -0.59 -7.14
CA ALA A 28 9.12 0.61 -7.63
C ALA A 28 10.12 1.22 -6.62
N TYR A 29 9.87 1.07 -5.32
CA TYR A 29 10.81 1.44 -4.26
C TYR A 29 11.58 0.21 -3.76
N SER A 30 12.85 0.42 -3.41
CA SER A 30 13.68 -0.56 -2.72
C SER A 30 14.28 0.06 -1.47
N HIS A 31 14.35 -0.72 -0.39
CA HIS A 31 15.06 -0.36 0.84
C HIS A 31 16.29 -1.27 1.01
N ALA A 32 17.42 -0.70 1.39
CA ALA A 32 18.69 -1.43 1.53
C ALA A 32 19.06 -2.35 0.34
N GLY A 33 18.73 -1.92 -0.89
CA GLY A 33 19.00 -2.67 -2.13
C GLY A 33 18.07 -3.84 -2.40
N LYS A 34 16.95 -3.96 -1.67
CA LYS A 34 15.94 -5.00 -1.88
C LYS A 34 14.56 -4.38 -2.15
N PRO A 35 13.76 -4.96 -3.06
CA PRO A 35 12.34 -4.64 -3.17
C PRO A 35 11.60 -4.86 -1.85
N LEU A 36 10.48 -4.18 -1.68
CA LEU A 36 9.60 -4.41 -0.55
C LEU A 36 8.83 -5.71 -0.76
N ASP A 37 8.65 -6.51 0.29
CA ASP A 37 7.81 -7.71 0.22
C ASP A 37 6.38 -7.37 0.68
N ALA A 38 5.40 -7.47 -0.22
CA ALA A 38 4.00 -7.15 0.08
C ALA A 38 3.37 -7.99 1.20
N TYR A 39 3.94 -9.14 1.55
CA TYR A 39 3.46 -9.95 2.68
C TYR A 39 3.99 -9.49 4.03
N THR A 40 5.02 -8.64 4.07
CA THR A 40 5.72 -8.28 5.31
C THR A 40 5.94 -6.78 5.50
N VAL A 41 5.87 -5.99 4.44
CA VAL A 41 6.08 -4.53 4.48
C VAL A 41 4.78 -3.80 4.17
N PRO A 42 4.21 -3.05 5.13
CA PRO A 42 3.10 -2.15 4.85
C PRO A 42 3.53 -1.03 3.90
N TYR A 43 2.94 -0.98 2.71
CA TYR A 43 3.18 0.10 1.75
C TYR A 43 1.90 0.61 1.07
N ILE A 44 1.96 1.86 0.59
CA ILE A 44 0.94 2.51 -0.25
C ILE A 44 1.45 2.60 -1.69
N VAL A 45 0.55 2.40 -2.64
CA VAL A 45 0.80 2.61 -4.06
C VAL A 45 0.50 4.05 -4.45
N LEU A 46 1.51 4.74 -4.97
CA LEU A 46 1.42 6.09 -5.54
C LEU A 46 0.80 6.00 -6.95
N PRO A 47 -0.27 6.74 -7.27
CA PRO A 47 -0.75 6.81 -8.65
C PRO A 47 0.29 7.52 -9.52
N ALA A 48 0.74 6.88 -10.60
CA ALA A 48 1.69 7.45 -11.56
C ALA A 48 1.17 8.81 -12.03
N TYR A 49 1.96 9.86 -11.85
CA TYR A 49 1.59 11.25 -12.15
C TYR A 49 0.29 11.72 -11.50
N PRO A 50 0.28 12.16 -10.23
CA PRO A 50 -0.71 13.15 -9.86
C PRO A 50 -0.51 14.36 -10.80
N LYS A 51 -1.54 14.73 -11.56
CA LYS A 51 -1.53 15.91 -12.46
C LYS A 51 -1.07 17.22 -11.78
N ASN A 52 -1.00 17.21 -10.45
CA ASN A 52 -0.55 18.29 -9.61
C ASN A 52 0.72 17.81 -8.88
N ASN A 53 1.76 18.63 -8.83
CA ASN A 53 2.99 18.36 -8.08
C ASN A 53 2.65 18.27 -6.58
N THR A 54 2.31 17.08 -6.09
CA THR A 54 1.76 16.90 -4.75
C THR A 54 2.83 16.82 -3.64
N GLY A 55 4.12 16.78 -4.01
CA GLY A 55 5.23 16.76 -3.07
C GLY A 55 5.50 15.40 -2.40
N TYR A 56 4.74 14.35 -2.71
CA TYR A 56 5.01 12.98 -2.25
C TYR A 56 5.94 12.25 -3.22
N ARG A 57 6.78 11.36 -2.71
CA ARG A 57 7.68 10.51 -3.50
C ARG A 57 7.84 9.13 -2.86
N LEU A 58 8.36 8.18 -3.63
CA LEU A 58 8.75 6.88 -3.11
C LEU A 58 9.70 7.02 -1.90
N GLY A 59 9.45 6.20 -0.87
CA GLY A 59 10.16 6.22 0.40
C GLY A 59 9.65 7.24 1.43
N ASP A 60 8.69 8.10 1.08
CA ASP A 60 8.00 8.92 2.08
C ASP A 60 7.04 8.05 2.92
N SER A 61 6.62 8.56 4.08
CA SER A 61 5.71 7.88 4.99
C SER A 61 4.23 8.24 4.75
N ALA A 62 3.37 7.31 5.14
CA ALA A 62 1.92 7.46 5.15
C ALA A 62 1.34 6.70 6.33
N LEU A 63 0.12 7.04 6.75
CA LEU A 63 -0.67 6.29 7.73
C LEU A 63 -1.91 5.75 7.03
N LEU A 64 -2.12 4.43 7.12
CA LEU A 64 -3.38 3.79 6.74
C LEU A 64 -4.21 3.57 8.00
N ILE A 65 -5.48 3.95 7.97
CA ILE A 65 -6.44 3.76 9.05
C ILE A 65 -7.60 2.93 8.53
N ASN A 66 -7.97 1.87 9.24
CA ASN A 66 -9.24 1.17 9.05
C ASN A 66 -10.20 1.61 10.17
N HIS A 67 -11.21 2.40 9.82
CA HIS A 67 -12.14 2.95 10.80
C HIS A 67 -13.14 1.90 11.34
N ASP A 68 -13.25 0.72 10.73
CA ASP A 68 -14.13 -0.33 11.25
C ASP A 68 -13.47 -1.13 12.38
N THR A 69 -12.16 -1.36 12.28
CA THR A 69 -11.38 -2.07 13.32
C THR A 69 -10.76 -1.11 14.33
N GLY A 70 -10.71 0.18 14.00
CA GLY A 70 -10.00 1.20 14.78
C GLY A 70 -8.47 1.09 14.71
N MET A 71 -7.95 0.21 13.85
CA MET A 71 -6.52 -0.05 13.71
C MET A 71 -5.90 0.87 12.66
N SER A 72 -4.63 1.21 12.87
CA SER A 72 -3.83 1.98 11.92
C SER A 72 -2.43 1.42 11.83
N VAL A 73 -1.80 1.62 10.67
CA VAL A 73 -0.44 1.15 10.39
C VAL A 73 0.31 2.20 9.60
N MET A 74 1.56 2.45 9.99
CA MET A 74 2.48 3.27 9.21
C MET A 74 2.89 2.49 7.96
N CYS A 75 2.86 3.16 6.83
CA CYS A 75 3.22 2.60 5.53
C CYS A 75 4.31 3.45 4.87
N VAL A 76 5.16 2.81 4.07
CA VAL A 76 6.03 3.50 3.12
C VAL A 76 5.30 3.71 1.80
N ILE A 77 5.54 4.82 1.08
CA ILE A 77 5.13 4.93 -0.32
C ILE A 77 6.09 4.06 -1.15
N GLY A 78 5.62 2.86 -1.51
CA GLY A 78 6.48 1.76 -1.97
C GLY A 78 6.37 1.39 -3.45
N GLU A 79 5.25 1.75 -4.09
CA GLU A 79 4.94 1.33 -5.46
C GLU A 79 4.36 2.48 -6.27
N VAL A 80 4.38 2.37 -7.60
CA VAL A 80 3.71 3.25 -8.56
C VAL A 80 2.66 2.48 -9.36
N GLY A 81 1.39 2.79 -9.11
CA GLY A 81 0.24 2.23 -9.82
C GLY A 81 -0.24 3.11 -10.96
N TRP A 82 -1.26 2.66 -11.71
CA TRP A 82 -1.77 3.42 -12.86
C TRP A 82 -2.57 4.65 -12.41
N GLU A 83 -2.36 5.82 -13.05
CA GLU A 83 -3.04 7.09 -12.70
C GLU A 83 -4.56 6.95 -12.58
N LYS A 84 -5.19 6.26 -13.55
CA LYS A 84 -6.65 6.11 -13.64
C LYS A 84 -7.28 5.46 -12.40
N ASN A 85 -6.49 4.72 -11.64
CA ASN A 85 -6.92 4.05 -10.43
C ASN A 85 -6.97 5.03 -9.25
N GLY A 86 -6.22 6.13 -9.28
CA GLY A 86 -6.11 7.07 -8.17
C GLY A 86 -5.57 6.41 -6.90
N TRP A 87 -5.65 7.13 -5.78
CA TRP A 87 -5.24 6.61 -4.47
C TRP A 87 -6.14 5.48 -3.98
N GLY A 88 -5.67 4.77 -2.95
CA GLY A 88 -6.42 3.68 -2.33
C GLY A 88 -5.97 2.30 -2.80
N GLU A 89 -4.68 2.11 -3.00
CA GLU A 89 -4.10 0.78 -3.23
C GLU A 89 -2.91 0.59 -2.28
N VAL A 90 -2.86 -0.56 -1.62
CA VAL A 90 -1.94 -0.84 -0.50
C VAL A 90 -1.45 -2.29 -0.53
N SER A 91 -0.31 -2.57 0.09
CA SER A 91 0.21 -3.93 0.27
C SER A 91 -0.72 -4.85 1.07
N ILE A 92 -0.55 -6.16 0.92
CA ILE A 92 -1.26 -7.16 1.74
C ILE A 92 -0.93 -7.03 3.24
N ALA A 93 0.32 -6.78 3.59
CA ALA A 93 0.74 -6.56 4.98
C ALA A 93 -0.08 -5.45 5.65
N ALA A 94 -0.27 -4.31 4.97
CA ALA A 94 -1.08 -3.21 5.47
C ALA A 94 -2.55 -3.61 5.74
N ILE A 95 -3.12 -4.52 4.96
CA ILE A 95 -4.48 -5.05 5.18
C ILE A 95 -4.54 -5.91 6.43
N TRP A 96 -3.56 -6.80 6.59
CA TRP A 96 -3.48 -7.69 7.74
C TRP A 96 -3.28 -6.88 9.04
N ASP A 97 -2.38 -5.90 9.02
CA ASP A 97 -2.05 -5.06 10.17
C ASP A 97 -3.18 -4.08 10.54
N THR A 98 -4.10 -3.79 9.62
CA THR A 98 -5.31 -3.00 9.90
C THR A 98 -6.52 -3.84 10.29
N GLY A 99 -6.28 -5.06 10.76
CA GLY A 99 -7.27 -5.90 11.42
C GLY A 99 -8.02 -6.87 10.49
N ASN A 100 -7.47 -7.17 9.31
CA ASN A 100 -8.02 -8.20 8.42
C ASN A 100 -6.99 -9.33 8.21
N PRO A 101 -6.52 -10.00 9.29
CA PRO A 101 -5.44 -10.97 9.19
C PRO A 101 -5.83 -12.14 8.28
N GLY A 102 -4.90 -12.54 7.40
CA GLY A 102 -5.12 -13.67 6.49
C GLY A 102 -6.14 -13.41 5.39
N HIS A 103 -6.45 -12.15 5.08
CA HIS A 103 -7.21 -11.82 3.87
C HIS A 103 -6.39 -12.19 2.62
N MET A 104 -6.96 -12.98 1.70
CA MET A 104 -6.24 -13.64 0.61
C MET A 104 -6.69 -13.24 -0.80
N THR A 105 -7.38 -12.11 -0.97
CA THR A 105 -7.80 -11.64 -2.29
C THR A 105 -6.96 -10.45 -2.73
N ALA A 106 -6.40 -10.52 -3.93
CA ALA A 106 -5.85 -9.38 -4.65
C ALA A 106 -6.94 -8.68 -5.47
N ASN A 107 -6.64 -7.51 -6.05
CA ASN A 107 -7.38 -6.93 -7.18
C ASN A 107 -8.92 -6.84 -6.99
N HIS A 108 -9.40 -5.73 -6.42
CA HIS A 108 -10.81 -5.49 -6.05
C HIS A 108 -11.32 -6.30 -4.86
N ALA A 109 -10.46 -6.49 -3.83
CA ALA A 109 -10.72 -7.07 -2.51
C ALA A 109 -12.22 -7.15 -2.12
N LEU A 110 -12.88 -8.19 -2.61
CA LEU A 110 -14.28 -8.47 -2.28
C LEU A 110 -14.34 -8.75 -0.79
N GLY A 111 -15.16 -7.99 -0.07
CA GLY A 111 -15.36 -8.15 1.37
C GLY A 111 -14.58 -7.17 2.26
N LEU A 112 -13.70 -6.33 1.71
CA LEU A 112 -13.19 -5.18 2.47
C LEU A 112 -14.18 -4.03 2.46
N SER A 113 -14.29 -3.35 3.59
CA SER A 113 -15.15 -2.18 3.72
C SER A 113 -14.62 -0.99 2.94
N LYS A 114 -15.45 0.05 2.84
CA LYS A 114 -15.10 1.34 2.26
C LYS A 114 -14.62 2.36 3.30
N ASN A 115 -14.32 1.92 4.52
CA ASN A 115 -14.08 2.81 5.65
C ASN A 115 -12.59 2.94 5.98
N TYR A 116 -11.76 3.06 4.93
CA TYR A 116 -10.33 3.30 5.09
C TYR A 116 -9.98 4.76 4.83
N GLU A 117 -8.89 5.21 5.43
CA GLU A 117 -8.30 6.52 5.22
C GLU A 117 -6.78 6.42 5.06
N ILE A 118 -6.23 7.13 4.07
CA ILE A 118 -4.79 7.27 3.86
C ILE A 118 -4.40 8.73 4.10
N ILE A 119 -3.55 8.93 5.11
CA ILE A 119 -2.91 10.20 5.41
C ILE A 119 -1.48 10.13 4.87
N LEU A 120 -1.09 11.11 4.06
CA LEU A 120 0.22 11.16 3.41
C LEU A 120 1.10 12.21 4.12
N TYR A 121 2.37 11.91 4.33
CA TYR A 121 3.34 12.83 4.93
C TYR A 121 4.43 13.21 3.91
N PRO A 122 4.14 14.14 2.96
CA PRO A 122 5.09 14.54 1.93
C PRO A 122 6.44 14.98 2.51
N GLY A 123 7.52 14.45 1.96
CA GLY A 123 8.89 14.78 2.35
C GLY A 123 9.36 14.18 3.68
N VAL A 124 8.48 13.54 4.45
CA VAL A 124 8.82 12.79 5.66
C VAL A 124 9.17 11.37 5.26
N ARG A 125 10.41 10.94 5.51
CA ARG A 125 10.85 9.57 5.18
C ARG A 125 10.20 8.55 6.12
N TYR A 126 9.95 7.36 5.58
CA TYR A 126 9.56 6.23 6.41
C TYR A 126 10.70 5.84 7.35
N ASP A 127 10.35 5.65 8.63
CA ASP A 127 11.28 5.21 9.65
C ASP A 127 11.32 3.69 9.67
N TRP A 128 12.46 3.13 9.26
CA TRP A 128 12.67 1.69 9.20
C TRP A 128 13.10 1.10 10.54
N GLY A 129 13.49 1.93 11.51
CA GLY A 129 13.99 1.50 12.81
C GLY A 129 15.31 0.72 12.77
N ASP A 130 16.06 0.81 11.68
CA ASP A 130 17.35 0.14 11.44
C ASP A 130 18.59 1.03 11.65
#